data_AF-A0A8X6TQQ0-F1
#
_entry.id   AF-A0A8X6TQQ0-F1
#
_cell.length_a   1.000
_cell.length_b   1.000
_cell.length_c   1.000
_cell.angle_alpha   90.00
_cell.angle_beta   90.00
_cell.angle_gamma   90.00
#
_symmetry.space_group_name_H-M   'P 1'
#
loop_
_entity.id
_entity.type
_entity.pdbx_description
1 polymer ?
#
loop_
_entity_poly.entity_id
_entity_poly.type
_entity_poly.pdbx_seq_one_letter_code
_entity_poly.pdbx_strand_id
1 'polypeptide(L)'
;MQDGARPYRRADVFEVLNEHFSNRIIWLDYPSHFQGGIEGPPYSPDLNPCDYYLWGYLKSKVGQTSPTNLPELINRHYNCCRHD
;
A
#
# COMPACT_ATOMS: atom_id res chain seq x y z
N MET A 1 -2.55 -0.88 6.38
CA MET A 1 -3.28 0.25 5.77
C MET A 1 -3.18 0.09 4.27
N GLN A 2 -4.29 0.17 3.56
CA GLN A 2 -4.32 0.32 2.11
C GLN A 2 -5.24 1.49 1.75
N ASP A 3 -5.20 1.89 0.48
CA ASP A 3 -6.15 2.85 -0.03
C ASP A 3 -7.58 2.27 -0.08
N GLY A 4 -8.58 3.14 -0.09
CA GLY A 4 -9.98 2.75 -0.13
C GLY A 4 -10.48 2.31 -1.52
N ALA A 5 -9.61 1.85 -2.44
CA ALA A 5 -10.04 1.48 -3.78
C ALA A 5 -11.02 0.29 -3.76
N ARG A 6 -11.94 0.27 -4.74
CA ARG A 6 -13.05 -0.70 -4.79
C ARG A 6 -12.61 -2.17 -4.78
N PRO A 7 -11.54 -2.60 -5.49
CA PRO A 7 -11.09 -3.99 -5.43
C PRO A 7 -10.65 -4.42 -4.02
N TYR A 8 -10.18 -3.47 -3.21
CA TYR A 8 -9.69 -3.74 -1.86
C TYR A 8 -10.81 -3.71 -0.81
N ARG A 9 -12.00 -3.20 -1.15
CA ARG A 9 -13.19 -3.15 -0.26
C ARG A 9 -14.20 -4.26 -0.53
N ARG A 10 -13.78 -5.38 -1.09
CA ARG A 10 -14.66 -6.55 -1.25
C ARG A 10 -14.71 -7.36 0.05
N ALA A 11 -15.85 -8.01 0.28
CA ALA A 11 -16.05 -8.83 1.47
C ALA A 11 -15.02 -9.95 1.60
N ASP A 12 -14.69 -10.64 0.51
CA ASP A 12 -13.69 -11.71 0.47
C ASP A 12 -12.27 -11.22 0.84
N VAL A 13 -11.93 -9.99 0.46
CA VAL A 13 -10.67 -9.34 0.87
C VAL A 13 -10.69 -9.06 2.36
N PHE A 14 -11.80 -8.53 2.91
CA PHE A 14 -11.91 -8.26 4.34
C PHE A 14 -11.90 -9.53 5.21
N GLU A 15 -12.48 -10.63 4.74
CA GLU A 15 -12.40 -11.93 5.42
C GLU A 15 -10.95 -12.39 5.60
N VAL A 16 -10.17 -12.38 4.52
CA VAL A 16 -8.74 -12.75 4.55
C VAL A 16 -7.96 -11.81 5.48
N LEU A 17 -8.23 -10.50 5.41
CA LEU A 17 -7.56 -9.53 6.28
C LEU A 17 -7.90 -9.74 7.75
N ASN A 18 -9.16 -9.99 8.08
CA ASN A 18 -9.59 -10.25 9.44
C ASN A 18 -8.96 -11.54 10.01
N GLU A 19 -8.86 -12.60 9.20
CA GLU A 19 -8.21 -13.86 9.56
C GLU A 19 -6.74 -13.65 9.96
N HIS A 20 -5.99 -12.85 9.19
CA HIS A 20 -4.56 -12.68 9.42
C HIS A 20 -4.20 -11.56 10.40
N PHE A 21 -4.98 -10.48 10.44
CA PHE A 21 -4.61 -9.24 11.15
C PHE A 21 -5.60 -8.83 12.24
N SER A 22 -6.83 -9.37 12.21
CA SER A 22 -7.91 -9.07 13.17
C SER A 22 -8.11 -7.56 13.36
N ASN A 23 -7.93 -7.03 14.57
CA ASN A 23 -8.19 -5.62 14.88
C ASN A 23 -7.03 -4.67 14.54
N ARG A 24 -5.95 -5.16 13.91
CA ARG A 24 -4.75 -4.36 13.56
C ARG A 24 -4.82 -3.83 12.13
N ILE A 25 -6.00 -3.39 11.71
CA ILE A 25 -6.27 -2.91 10.36
C ILE A 25 -6.75 -1.46 10.45
N ILE A 26 -6.20 -0.61 9.58
CA ILE A 26 -6.70 0.74 9.30
C ILE A 26 -7.19 0.72 7.86
N TRP A 27 -8.50 0.88 7.65
CA TRP A 27 -9.09 0.71 6.33
C TRP A 27 -10.50 1.29 6.22
N LEU A 28 -10.82 1.85 5.05
CA LEU A 28 -12.11 2.44 4.74
C LEU A 28 -13.22 1.38 4.66
N ASP A 29 -14.30 1.55 5.42
CA ASP A 29 -15.45 0.65 5.57
C ASP A 29 -15.19 -0.66 6.34
N TYR A 30 -13.97 -0.98 6.78
CA TYR A 30 -13.70 -2.27 7.45
C TYR A 30 -14.54 -2.50 8.73
N PRO A 31 -14.66 -1.51 9.65
CA PRO A 31 -15.53 -1.63 10.83
C PRO A 31 -17.02 -1.86 10.53
N SER A 32 -17.48 -1.64 9.29
CA SER A 32 -18.86 -1.98 8.89
C SER A 32 -19.06 -3.47 8.62
N HIS A 33 -17.97 -4.23 8.41
CA HIS A 33 -17.99 -5.67 8.17
C HIS A 33 -17.58 -6.49 9.39
N PHE A 34 -16.67 -5.97 10.23
CA PHE A 34 -16.11 -6.68 11.38
C PHE A 34 -16.07 -5.80 12.63
N GLN A 35 -16.22 -6.40 13.81
CA GLN A 35 -16.09 -5.67 15.07
C GLN A 35 -14.61 -5.43 15.42
N GLY A 36 -14.13 -4.22 15.16
CA GLY A 36 -12.77 -3.79 15.46
C GLY A 36 -12.08 -3.15 14.25
N GLY A 37 -10.76 -2.98 14.33
CA GLY A 37 -10.02 -2.16 13.36
C GLY A 37 -10.34 -0.66 13.50
N ILE A 38 -9.67 0.16 12.68
CA ILE A 38 -9.80 1.62 12.66
C ILE A 38 -10.34 2.01 11.28
N GLU A 39 -11.40 2.82 11.28
CA GLU A 39 -11.93 3.44 10.06
C GLU A 39 -10.85 4.31 9.42
N GLY A 40 -10.46 3.97 8.19
CA GLY A 40 -9.51 4.75 7.42
C GLY A 40 -10.19 5.96 6.78
N PRO A 41 -9.62 7.17 6.84
CA PRO A 41 -10.19 8.33 6.17
C PRO A 41 -10.11 8.19 4.63
N PRO A 42 -11.15 8.60 3.89
CA PRO A 42 -11.08 8.63 2.43
C PRO A 42 -10.13 9.74 1.96
N TYR A 43 -9.44 9.50 0.84
CA TYR A 43 -8.53 10.48 0.19
C TYR A 43 -7.33 10.91 1.04
N SER A 44 -6.74 10.00 1.83
CA SER A 44 -5.58 10.32 2.68
C SER A 44 -4.29 9.63 2.23
N PRO A 45 -3.70 10.02 1.08
CA PRO A 45 -2.39 9.52 0.66
C PRO A 45 -1.26 9.97 1.60
N ASP A 46 -1.46 11.07 2.33
CA ASP A 46 -0.55 11.57 3.37
C ASP A 46 -0.42 10.61 4.57
N LEU A 47 -1.47 9.82 4.84
CA LEU A 47 -1.46 8.83 5.92
C LEU A 47 -0.99 7.44 5.45
N ASN A 48 -0.94 7.19 4.14
CA ASN A 48 -0.42 5.94 3.60
C ASN A 48 1.11 6.03 3.44
N PRO A 49 1.91 5.23 4.16
CA PRO A 49 3.37 5.28 4.07
C PRO A 49 3.91 5.06 2.64
N CYS A 50 3.21 4.24 1.84
CA CYS A 50 3.61 4.00 0.47
C CYS A 50 3.46 5.26 -0.39
N ASP A 51 2.34 5.98 -0.26
CA ASP A 51 2.04 7.18 -1.06
C ASP A 51 2.79 8.41 -0.55
N TYR A 52 2.83 8.60 0.78
CA TYR A 52 3.51 9.72 1.42
C TYR A 52 5.02 9.68 1.22
N TYR A 53 5.64 8.50 1.34
CA TYR A 53 7.09 8.37 1.34
C TYR A 53 7.62 7.48 0.20
N LEU A 54 7.27 6.19 0.21
CA LEU A 54 7.97 5.18 -0.59
C LEU A 54 7.96 5.48 -2.09
N TRP A 55 6.79 5.81 -2.66
CA TRP A 55 6.68 6.06 -4.10
C TRP A 55 7.43 7.32 -4.54
N GLY A 56 7.45 8.37 -3.70
CA GLY A 56 8.24 9.57 -3.95
C GLY A 56 9.74 9.25 -3.93
N TYR A 57 10.18 8.51 -2.91
CA TYR A 57 11.56 8.06 -2.77
C TYR A 57 12.02 7.22 -3.97
N LEU A 58 11.27 6.16 -4.31
CA LEU A 58 11.60 5.26 -5.42
C LEU A 58 11.70 6.01 -6.76
N LYS A 59 10.76 6.93 -7.04
CA LYS A 59 10.82 7.76 -8.25
C LYS A 59 12.09 8.62 -8.28
N SER A 60 12.51 9.18 -7.14
CA SER A 60 13.72 10.01 -7.05
C SER A 60 15.03 9.22 -7.28
N LYS A 61 15.03 7.90 -7.03
CA LYS A 61 16.20 7.03 -7.17
C LYS A 61 16.21 6.26 -8.49
N VAL A 62 15.11 5.60 -8.82
CA VAL A 62 14.98 4.77 -10.03
C VAL A 62 14.81 5.62 -11.28
N GLY A 63 14.14 6.77 -11.16
CA GLY A 63 13.81 7.66 -12.27
C GLY A 63 14.94 8.61 -12.72
N GLN A 64 16.13 8.52 -12.13
CA GLN A 64 17.27 9.38 -12.52
C GLN A 64 17.74 9.12 -13.95
N THR A 65 17.58 7.89 -14.42
CA THR A 65 17.81 7.51 -15.82
C THR A 65 16.67 6.64 -16.30
N SER A 66 16.29 6.75 -17.57
CA SER A 66 15.25 5.90 -18.14
C SER A 66 15.75 4.45 -18.21
N PRO A 67 15.05 3.48 -17.62
CA PRO A 67 15.38 2.07 -17.79
C PRO A 67 15.04 1.64 -19.22
N THR A 68 15.88 0.76 -19.76
CA THR A 68 15.83 0.33 -21.16
C THR A 68 14.94 -0.89 -21.36
N ASN A 69 14.71 -1.66 -20.29
CA ASN A 69 13.90 -2.88 -20.30
C ASN A 69 13.34 -3.20 -18.90
N LEU A 70 12.39 -4.13 -18.85
CA LEU A 70 11.72 -4.53 -17.62
C LEU A 70 12.67 -5.17 -16.58
N PRO A 71 13.59 -6.11 -16.94
CA PRO A 71 14.55 -6.66 -15.97
C PRO A 71 15.40 -5.59 -15.28
N GLU A 72 15.86 -4.59 -16.03
CA GLU A 72 16.61 -3.46 -15.48
C GLU A 72 15.77 -2.64 -14.51
N LEU A 73 14.53 -2.28 -14.88
CA LEU A 73 13.62 -1.54 -14.02
C LEU A 73 13.37 -2.29 -12.69
N ILE A 74 13.13 -3.60 -12.77
CA ILE A 74 12.90 -4.46 -11.61
C ILE A 74 14.14 -4.48 -10.71
N ASN A 75 15.32 -4.72 -11.27
CA ASN A 75 16.58 -4.75 -10.52
C ASN A 75 16.84 -3.42 -9.81
N ARG A 76 16.56 -2.29 -10.47
CA ARG A 76 16.70 -0.96 -9.85
C ARG A 76 15.77 -0.76 -8.66
N HIS A 77 14.50 -1.18 -8.75
CA HIS A 77 13.57 -1.14 -7.61
C HIS A 77 14.06 -2.00 -6.46
N TYR A 78 14.47 -3.25 -6.73
CA TYR A 78 14.99 -4.16 -5.70
C TYR A 78 16.21 -3.59 -4.98
N ASN A 79 17.19 -3.07 -5.73
CA ASN A 79 18.39 -2.49 -5.13
C ASN A 79 18.04 -1.24 -4.31
N CYS A 80 17.13 -0.40 -4.82
CA CYS A 80 16.70 0.80 -4.10
C CYS A 80 16.06 0.46 -2.74
N CYS A 81 15.19 -0.57 -2.69
CA CYS A 81 14.55 -0.99 -1.43
C CYS A 81 15.49 -1.74 -0.48
N ARG A 82 16.61 -2.29 -0.96
CA ARG A 82 17.57 -3.05 -0.14
C ARG A 82 18.61 -2.18 0.55
N HIS A 83 18.83 -0.97 0.04
CA HIS A 83 19.88 -0.05 0.49
C HIS A 83 19.37 1.12 1.36
N ASP A 84 18.07 1.15 1.67
CA ASP A 84 17.47 1.94 2.76
C ASP A 84 17.34 1.08 4.04
#